data_AF-A0A2E5V8R4-F1
#
_entry.id   AF-A0A2E5V8R4-F1
#
_cell.length_a   1.000
_cell.length_b   1.000
_cell.length_c   1.000
_cell.angle_alpha   90.00
_cell.angle_beta   90.00
_cell.angle_gamma   90.00
#
_symmetry.space_group_name_H-M   'P 1'
#
loop_
_entity.id
_entity.type
_entity.pdbx_description
1 polymer ?
#
loop_
_entity_poly.entity_id
_entity_poly.type
_entity_poly.pdbx_seq_one_letter_code
_entity_poly.pdbx_strand_id
1 'polypeptide(L)'
;MSFILDALRKSENERLKSEPPKITNIPYAIPIKKLPIWIKLLILILLLLCVGLAWLWLKDEVNQPQIASIEIPKQELFNTEISNQDISTSRVIEDLTDISISESVNENNFQSEFMIDTVEEIIPTYMELKAQGISLPNLNIELHVFSSVDDNSFVRINSRSFREGDYISPEGISIVEINESGVITQFQGKTFLLTLN
;
A
#
# COMPACT_ATOMS: atom_id res chain seq x y z
N MET A 1 49.85 -49.72 24.36
CA MET A 1 50.31 -48.49 23.67
C MET A 1 49.28 -48.10 22.61
N SER A 2 48.26 -47.32 22.97
CA SER A 2 47.08 -47.04 22.12
C SER A 2 46.76 -45.55 21.97
N PHE A 3 47.76 -44.67 22.12
CA PHE A 3 47.57 -43.22 22.04
C PHE A 3 47.25 -42.70 20.63
N ILE A 4 47.64 -43.43 19.57
CA ILE A 4 47.35 -43.04 18.18
C ILE A 4 45.87 -43.24 17.84
N LEU A 5 45.27 -44.35 18.30
CA LEU A 5 43.85 -44.64 18.08
C LEU A 5 42.95 -43.72 18.90
N ASP A 6 43.33 -43.41 20.14
CA ASP A 6 42.60 -42.45 20.97
C ASP A 6 42.70 -41.03 20.41
N ALA A 7 43.85 -40.63 19.86
CA ALA A 7 44.02 -39.35 19.19
C ALA A 7 43.17 -39.25 17.91
N LEU A 8 43.11 -40.31 17.11
CA LEU A 8 42.28 -40.35 15.90
C LEU A 8 40.78 -40.31 16.25
N ARG A 9 40.36 -41.11 17.23
CA ARG A 9 38.96 -41.16 17.70
C ARG A 9 38.53 -39.84 18.33
N LYS A 10 39.43 -39.16 19.03
CA LYS A 10 39.18 -37.83 19.60
C LYS A 10 39.06 -36.76 18.51
N SER A 11 39.91 -36.80 17.49
CA SER A 11 39.87 -35.90 16.32
C SER A 11 38.59 -36.08 15.47
N GLU A 12 38.17 -37.32 15.22
CA GLU A 12 36.91 -37.63 14.51
C GLU A 12 35.69 -37.04 15.24
N ASN A 13 35.67 -37.15 16.57
CA ASN A 13 34.58 -36.62 17.38
C ASN A 13 34.55 -35.09 17.40
N GLU A 14 35.67 -34.42 17.18
CA GLU A 14 35.75 -32.96 17.01
C GLU A 14 35.25 -32.53 15.63
N ARG A 15 35.46 -33.34 14.57
CA ARG A 15 34.90 -33.07 13.23
C ARG A 15 33.39 -33.22 13.18
N LEU A 16 32.82 -34.22 13.84
CA LEU A 16 31.36 -34.37 13.96
C LEU A 16 30.69 -33.21 14.71
N LYS A 17 31.43 -32.55 15.61
CA LYS A 17 30.97 -31.34 16.32
C LYS A 17 31.20 -30.06 15.53
N SER A 18 32.08 -30.09 14.53
CA SER A 18 32.46 -28.94 13.70
C SER A 18 31.82 -28.97 12.32
N GLU A 19 30.83 -29.84 12.09
CA GLU A 19 30.01 -29.81 10.89
C GLU A 19 29.21 -28.49 10.90
N PRO A 20 29.39 -27.61 9.90
CA PRO A 20 28.75 -26.30 9.90
C PRO A 20 27.22 -26.46 9.90
N PRO A 21 26.50 -25.59 10.64
CA PRO A 21 25.06 -25.71 10.81
C PRO A 21 24.37 -25.70 9.44
N LYS A 22 23.60 -26.75 9.18
CA LYS A 22 22.73 -26.91 8.01
C LYS A 22 21.80 -25.69 7.90
N ILE A 23 22.07 -24.79 6.96
CA ILE A 23 21.38 -23.50 6.72
C ILE A 23 20.02 -23.71 6.02
N THR A 24 19.25 -24.75 6.35
CA THR A 24 18.02 -25.12 5.60
C THR A 24 16.83 -25.43 6.49
N ASN A 25 16.86 -25.02 7.75
CA ASN A 25 15.66 -25.03 8.58
C ASN A 25 15.48 -23.65 9.20
N ILE A 26 14.94 -22.70 8.43
CA ILE A 26 14.24 -21.56 9.02
C ILE A 26 12.87 -22.08 9.47
N PRO A 27 12.62 -22.31 10.78
CA PRO A 27 11.29 -22.64 11.24
C PRO A 27 10.38 -21.46 10.87
N TYR A 28 9.47 -21.73 9.94
CA TYR A 28 8.40 -20.83 9.55
C TYR A 28 7.46 -20.67 10.74
N ALA A 29 7.76 -19.70 11.61
CA ALA A 29 6.90 -19.33 12.71
C ALA A 29 5.89 -18.32 12.17
N ILE A 30 4.76 -18.81 11.64
CA ILE A 30 3.57 -17.97 11.43
C ILE A 30 3.12 -17.53 12.83
N PRO A 31 3.20 -16.24 13.21
CA PRO A 31 2.62 -15.81 14.47
C PRO A 31 1.09 -15.83 14.32
N ILE A 32 0.48 -16.98 14.61
CA ILE A 32 -0.98 -17.07 14.77
C ILE A 32 -1.32 -16.19 15.97
N LYS A 33 -1.84 -14.98 15.70
CA LYS A 33 -2.23 -13.99 16.71
C LYS A 33 -3.36 -14.59 17.56
N LYS A 34 -3.01 -15.25 18.66
CA LYS A 34 -3.97 -15.78 19.62
C LYS A 34 -4.81 -14.61 20.13
N LEU A 35 -6.12 -14.64 19.88
CA LEU A 35 -7.04 -13.66 20.43
C LEU A 35 -6.86 -13.64 21.96
N PRO A 36 -6.39 -12.53 22.56
CA PRO A 36 -6.23 -12.45 24.01
C PRO A 36 -7.55 -12.83 24.68
N ILE A 37 -7.44 -13.48 25.84
CA ILE A 37 -8.59 -14.02 26.59
C ILE A 37 -9.66 -12.93 26.85
N TRP A 38 -9.24 -11.67 26.91
CA TRP A 38 -10.08 -10.52 27.18
C TRP A 38 -11.02 -10.23 26.01
N ILE A 39 -10.60 -10.52 24.78
CA ILE A 39 -11.45 -10.44 23.58
C ILE A 39 -12.51 -11.54 23.59
N LYS A 40 -12.19 -12.75 24.08
CA LYS A 40 -13.21 -13.79 24.27
C LYS A 40 -14.26 -13.37 25.31
N LEU A 41 -13.82 -12.75 26.41
CA LEU A 41 -14.73 -12.20 27.42
C LEU A 41 -15.60 -11.07 26.85
N LEU A 42 -15.00 -10.18 26.03
CA LEU A 42 -15.71 -9.11 25.32
C LEU A 42 -16.79 -9.66 24.37
N ILE A 43 -16.48 -10.70 23.60
CA ILE A 43 -17.43 -11.34 22.69
C ILE A 43 -18.58 -11.99 23.47
N LEU A 44 -18.28 -12.65 24.59
CA LEU A 44 -19.29 -13.26 25.46
C LEU A 44 -20.25 -12.20 26.03
N ILE A 45 -19.73 -11.08 26.53
CA ILE A 45 -20.57 -10.02 27.10
C ILE A 45 -21.38 -9.29 26.04
N LEU A 46 -20.81 -9.08 24.84
CA LEU A 46 -21.52 -8.53 23.69
C LEU A 46 -22.70 -9.42 23.28
N LEU A 47 -22.49 -10.74 23.24
CA LEU A 47 -23.54 -11.70 22.90
C LEU A 47 -24.66 -11.70 23.94
N LEU A 48 -24.32 -11.62 25.23
CA LEU A 48 -25.30 -11.48 26.32
C LEU A 48 -26.16 -10.21 26.16
N LEU A 49 -25.53 -9.09 25.78
CA LEU A 49 -26.21 -7.82 25.58
C LEU A 49 -27.16 -7.86 24.37
N CYS A 50 -26.71 -8.47 23.25
CA CYS A 50 -27.52 -8.67 22.05
C CYS A 50 -28.76 -9.53 22.32
N VAL A 51 -28.63 -10.62 23.08
CA VAL A 51 -29.76 -11.48 23.47
C VAL A 51 -30.73 -10.72 24.37
N GLY A 52 -30.24 -9.95 25.33
CA GLY A 52 -31.08 -9.11 26.19
C GLY A 52 -31.87 -8.06 25.41
N LEU A 53 -31.25 -7.40 24.44
CA LEU A 53 -31.90 -6.43 23.55
C LEU A 53 -32.94 -7.10 22.64
N ALA A 54 -32.62 -8.25 22.04
CA ALA A 54 -33.56 -9.01 21.21
C ALA A 54 -34.79 -9.44 22.02
N TRP A 55 -34.62 -9.84 23.27
CA TRP A 55 -35.72 -10.19 24.17
C TRP A 55 -36.63 -8.98 24.48
N LEU A 56 -36.04 -7.80 24.65
CA LEU A 56 -36.78 -6.56 24.88
C LEU A 56 -37.55 -6.13 23.63
N TRP A 57 -36.91 -6.19 22.46
CA TRP A 57 -37.54 -5.77 21.21
C TRP A 57 -38.71 -6.66 20.78
N LEU A 58 -38.68 -7.94 21.17
CA LEU A 58 -39.79 -8.86 20.91
C LEU A 58 -41.05 -8.60 21.75
N LYS A 59 -40.99 -7.67 22.73
CA LYS A 59 -42.13 -7.34 23.59
C LYS A 59 -42.92 -6.09 23.16
N ASP A 60 -42.42 -5.31 22.20
CA ASP A 60 -43.07 -4.07 21.78
C ASP A 60 -43.90 -4.29 20.50
N GLU A 61 -45.14 -4.77 20.65
CA GLU A 61 -46.15 -4.70 19.58
C GLU A 61 -46.65 -3.25 19.42
N VAL A 62 -46.26 -2.62 18.30
CA VAL A 62 -46.62 -1.25 17.92
C VAL A 62 -48.07 -1.17 17.43
N ASN A 63 -48.90 -0.40 18.12
CA ASN A 63 -50.23 0.02 17.66
C ASN A 63 -50.12 0.89 16.39
N GLN A 64 -50.77 0.51 15.30
CA GLN A 64 -50.81 1.27 14.04
C GLN A 64 -51.94 2.32 14.03
N PRO A 65 -51.67 3.61 13.74
CA PRO A 65 -52.66 4.51 13.18
C PRO A 65 -52.51 4.62 11.66
N GLN A 66 -53.65 4.51 10.97
CA GLN A 66 -53.81 4.51 9.52
C GLN A 66 -53.78 5.96 9.01
N ILE A 67 -52.89 6.32 8.08
CA ILE A 67 -52.86 7.64 7.43
C ILE A 67 -53.34 7.52 5.98
N ALA A 68 -54.41 8.25 5.69
CA ALA A 68 -55.04 8.41 4.39
C ALA A 68 -54.16 9.20 3.40
N SER A 69 -54.37 8.90 2.12
CA SER A 69 -53.76 9.43 0.90
C SER A 69 -53.82 10.94 0.70
N ILE A 70 -52.74 11.54 0.20
CA ILE A 70 -52.69 12.91 -0.35
C ILE A 70 -52.10 12.88 -1.77
N GLU A 71 -52.92 13.27 -2.74
CA GLU A 71 -52.59 13.53 -4.16
C GLU A 71 -51.78 14.84 -4.33
N ILE A 72 -50.88 14.92 -5.31
CA ILE A 72 -50.17 16.16 -5.68
C ILE A 72 -50.43 16.49 -7.17
N PRO A 73 -50.95 17.68 -7.52
CA PRO A 73 -51.12 18.16 -8.90
C PRO A 73 -49.85 18.84 -9.46
N LYS A 74 -49.74 18.83 -10.80
CA LYS A 74 -48.65 19.29 -11.68
C LYS A 74 -48.96 20.68 -12.25
N GLN A 75 -48.03 21.66 -12.24
CA GLN A 75 -47.92 22.76 -13.25
C GLN A 75 -46.76 23.76 -13.05
N GLU A 76 -46.52 24.55 -14.13
CA GLU A 76 -45.54 25.64 -14.42
C GLU A 76 -44.24 25.16 -15.11
N LEU A 77 -43.94 25.34 -16.41
CA LEU A 77 -44.34 26.25 -17.52
C LEU A 77 -44.05 27.75 -17.29
N PHE A 78 -42.87 28.23 -17.69
CA PHE A 78 -42.77 29.49 -18.43
C PHE A 78 -41.45 29.57 -19.24
N ASN A 79 -41.58 30.09 -20.45
CA ASN A 79 -40.66 30.11 -21.58
C ASN A 79 -40.36 31.59 -21.92
N THR A 80 -39.72 31.87 -23.08
CA THR A 80 -39.68 33.17 -23.84
C THR A 80 -38.31 33.87 -23.79
N GLU A 81 -37.65 34.40 -24.83
CA GLU A 81 -37.72 34.48 -26.32
C GLU A 81 -36.36 35.13 -26.77
N ILE A 82 -35.65 34.65 -27.82
CA ILE A 82 -35.52 35.17 -29.22
C ILE A 82 -34.42 36.24 -29.52
N SER A 83 -33.67 35.97 -30.62
CA SER A 83 -32.98 36.86 -31.62
C SER A 83 -31.81 37.76 -31.22
N ASN A 84 -30.90 38.18 -32.11
CA ASN A 84 -30.28 37.76 -33.39
C ASN A 84 -29.51 39.00 -33.90
N GLN A 85 -28.35 38.75 -34.53
CA GLN A 85 -27.75 39.50 -35.67
C GLN A 85 -26.97 40.83 -35.49
N ASP A 86 -25.70 40.73 -35.91
CA ASP A 86 -24.94 41.52 -36.90
C ASP A 86 -24.54 43.00 -36.62
N ILE A 87 -23.25 43.32 -36.89
CA ILE A 87 -22.74 44.18 -38.00
C ILE A 87 -21.32 44.73 -37.66
N SER A 88 -20.40 44.62 -38.63
CA SER A 88 -19.00 45.09 -38.65
C SER A 88 -18.81 46.61 -38.87
N THR A 89 -17.71 47.20 -38.38
CA THR A 89 -17.07 48.45 -38.90
C THR A 89 -15.65 48.61 -38.28
N SER A 90 -14.54 48.41 -39.01
CA SER A 90 -13.77 49.32 -39.89
C SER A 90 -12.76 50.28 -39.20
N ARG A 91 -11.44 50.08 -39.41
CA ARG A 91 -10.36 51.12 -39.56
C ARG A 91 -8.95 50.47 -39.71
N VAL A 92 -8.25 50.62 -40.86
CA VAL A 92 -7.16 51.60 -41.18
C VAL A 92 -5.80 51.20 -40.54
N ILE A 93 -4.83 50.58 -41.24
CA ILE A 93 -3.81 51.03 -42.26
C ILE A 93 -2.39 51.08 -41.62
N GLU A 94 -1.42 50.48 -42.36
CA GLU A 94 0.06 50.64 -42.39
C GLU A 94 0.90 50.44 -41.12
N ASP A 95 1.94 49.59 -41.18
CA ASP A 95 3.31 50.04 -41.50
C ASP A 95 4.26 48.84 -41.68
N LEU A 96 5.21 48.97 -42.60
CA LEU A 96 6.20 47.95 -43.00
C LEU A 96 7.48 48.10 -42.19
N THR A 97 8.12 47.01 -41.74
CA THR A 97 9.58 46.89 -41.80
C THR A 97 10.04 45.43 -41.74
N ASP A 98 10.88 45.07 -42.71
CA ASP A 98 11.73 43.90 -42.79
C ASP A 98 12.42 43.53 -41.47
N ILE A 99 12.62 42.22 -41.23
CA ILE A 99 13.95 41.59 -41.12
C ILE A 99 13.75 40.07 -41.08
N SER A 100 14.22 39.43 -42.14
CA SER A 100 14.51 38.00 -42.19
C SER A 100 15.72 37.70 -41.32
N ILE A 101 15.56 36.90 -40.26
CA ILE A 101 16.55 35.89 -39.87
C ILE A 101 15.78 34.61 -39.49
N SER A 102 15.99 33.63 -40.35
CA SER A 102 15.69 32.21 -40.20
C SER A 102 16.33 31.62 -38.93
N GLU A 103 15.52 31.03 -38.06
CA GLU A 103 15.91 29.78 -37.39
C GLU A 103 14.67 28.90 -37.21
N SER A 104 14.79 27.70 -37.76
CA SER A 104 13.75 26.70 -37.96
C SER A 104 13.27 26.08 -36.66
N VAL A 105 11.98 26.19 -36.36
CA VAL A 105 11.26 25.22 -35.51
C VAL A 105 10.02 24.80 -36.28
N ASN A 106 10.14 23.66 -36.97
CA ASN A 106 9.02 22.99 -37.62
C ASN A 106 8.18 22.30 -36.54
N GLU A 107 7.28 23.06 -35.92
CA GLU A 107 6.05 22.52 -35.36
C GLU A 107 5.23 21.97 -36.52
N ASN A 108 5.13 20.66 -36.66
CA ASN A 108 4.03 19.94 -37.33
C ASN A 108 4.31 18.43 -37.33
N ASN A 109 4.05 17.75 -36.21
CA ASN A 109 3.29 16.50 -36.21
C ASN A 109 2.95 16.06 -34.77
N PHE A 110 2.10 16.82 -34.07
CA PHE A 110 1.36 16.25 -32.94
C PHE A 110 0.19 15.44 -33.52
N GLN A 111 0.49 14.20 -33.93
CA GLN A 111 -0.50 13.13 -33.94
C GLN A 111 -0.60 12.65 -32.50
N SER A 112 -1.70 13.01 -31.87
CA SER A 112 -2.15 12.54 -30.58
C SER A 112 -2.40 11.03 -30.63
N GLU A 113 -1.37 10.23 -30.37
CA GLU A 113 -1.56 8.87 -29.89
C GLU A 113 -1.91 8.98 -28.40
N PHE A 114 -3.10 8.50 -28.03
CA PHE A 114 -3.57 8.41 -26.66
C PHE A 114 -2.68 7.40 -25.90
N MET A 115 -1.52 7.86 -25.45
CA MET A 115 -0.70 7.13 -24.50
C MET A 115 -1.36 7.32 -23.14
N ILE A 116 -1.93 6.24 -22.61
CA ILE A 116 -2.36 6.18 -21.22
C ILE A 116 -1.08 6.42 -20.41
N ASP A 117 -0.95 7.66 -19.91
CA ASP A 117 0.11 8.09 -19.02
C ASP A 117 -0.10 7.33 -17.73
N THR A 118 0.49 6.13 -17.68
CA THR A 118 0.67 5.38 -16.44
C THR A 118 1.60 6.25 -15.62
N VAL A 119 1.03 7.08 -14.74
CA VAL A 119 1.79 7.82 -13.74
C VAL A 119 2.48 6.77 -12.89
N GLU A 120 3.72 6.44 -13.27
CA GLU A 120 4.58 5.53 -12.53
C GLU A 120 4.88 6.25 -11.21
N GLU A 121 4.15 5.87 -10.16
CA GLU A 121 4.26 6.48 -8.84
C GLU A 121 5.70 6.27 -8.36
N ILE A 122 6.52 7.32 -8.45
CA ILE A 122 7.94 7.26 -8.08
C ILE A 122 8.02 7.07 -6.56
N ILE A 123 8.34 5.85 -6.12
CA ILE A 123 8.49 5.55 -4.70
C ILE A 123 9.86 6.04 -4.21
N PRO A 124 9.92 6.97 -3.24
CA PRO A 124 11.19 7.47 -2.72
C PRO A 124 11.94 6.36 -1.97
N THR A 125 13.27 6.44 -1.95
CA THR A 125 14.09 5.46 -1.23
C THR A 125 14.17 5.82 0.27
N TYR A 126 14.43 4.83 1.13
CA TYR A 126 14.67 5.03 2.58
C TYR A 126 15.65 6.18 2.88
N MET A 127 16.76 6.25 2.14
CA MET A 127 17.77 7.30 2.33
C MET A 127 17.25 8.69 1.92
N GLU A 128 16.40 8.77 0.91
CA GLU A 128 15.81 10.02 0.44
C GLU A 128 14.83 10.58 1.46
N LEU A 129 13.93 9.75 1.99
CA LEU A 129 13.03 10.18 3.06
C LEU A 129 13.80 10.64 4.31
N LYS A 130 14.88 9.95 4.65
CA LYS A 130 15.76 10.36 5.76
C LYS A 130 16.44 11.71 5.48
N ALA A 131 16.86 11.96 4.23
CA ALA A 131 17.44 13.23 3.81
C ALA A 131 16.41 14.39 3.82
N GLN A 132 15.13 14.09 3.60
CA GLN A 132 14.02 15.03 3.75
C GLN A 132 13.69 15.36 5.23
N GLY A 133 14.44 14.80 6.19
CA GLY A 133 14.27 15.06 7.62
C GLY A 133 13.21 14.18 8.31
N ILE A 134 12.72 13.13 7.65
CA ILE A 134 11.78 12.18 8.24
C ILE A 134 12.56 11.23 9.16
N SER A 135 12.15 11.17 10.43
CA SER A 135 12.77 10.30 11.42
C SER A 135 12.32 8.85 11.23
N LEU A 136 13.03 8.12 10.38
CA LEU A 136 12.81 6.69 10.14
C LEU A 136 13.61 5.83 11.13
N PRO A 137 13.05 4.68 11.59
CA PRO A 137 13.78 3.73 12.41
C PRO A 137 14.92 3.10 11.59
N ASN A 138 15.97 2.63 12.28
CA ASN A 138 17.07 1.96 11.61
C ASN A 138 16.61 0.57 11.12
N LEU A 139 16.55 0.40 9.80
CA LEU A 139 16.19 -0.86 9.16
C LEU A 139 17.41 -1.42 8.43
N ASN A 140 17.79 -2.64 8.78
CA ASN A 140 18.81 -3.38 8.06
C ASN A 140 18.23 -4.69 7.51
N ILE A 141 18.28 -4.85 6.18
CA ILE A 141 17.91 -6.09 5.52
C ILE A 141 19.09 -7.07 5.64
N GLU A 142 18.86 -8.18 6.31
CA GLU A 142 19.84 -9.26 6.48
C GLU A 142 19.64 -10.39 5.45
N LEU A 143 18.40 -10.62 5.03
CA LEU A 143 18.04 -11.64 4.05
C LEU A 143 16.85 -11.15 3.24
N HIS A 144 16.91 -11.34 1.94
CA HIS A 144 15.83 -11.03 1.03
C HIS A 144 15.63 -12.23 0.11
N VAL A 145 14.41 -12.76 0.08
CA VAL A 145 14.00 -13.81 -0.84
C VAL A 145 12.76 -13.31 -1.57
N PHE A 146 12.88 -13.18 -2.88
CA PHE A 146 11.78 -12.83 -3.77
C PHE A 146 11.37 -14.05 -4.60
N SER A 147 10.07 -14.21 -4.80
CA SER A 147 9.49 -15.20 -5.70
C SER A 147 8.39 -14.56 -6.54
N SER A 148 8.41 -14.82 -7.85
CA SER A 148 7.44 -14.29 -8.81
C SER A 148 6.23 -15.20 -9.04
N VAL A 149 6.24 -16.42 -8.48
CA VAL A 149 5.22 -17.45 -8.75
C VAL A 149 4.44 -17.86 -7.50
N ASP A 150 5.02 -17.69 -6.32
CA ASP A 150 4.39 -18.03 -5.05
C ASP A 150 4.53 -16.90 -4.03
N ASP A 151 3.64 -16.90 -3.05
CA ASP A 151 3.72 -16.03 -1.88
C ASP A 151 4.75 -16.60 -0.88
N ASN A 152 5.96 -16.95 -1.36
CA ASN A 152 7.09 -17.27 -0.49
C ASN A 152 8.12 -16.13 -0.43
N SER A 153 7.78 -14.94 -0.93
CA SER A 153 8.58 -13.75 -0.72
C SER A 153 8.65 -13.41 0.77
N PHE A 154 9.86 -13.28 1.30
CA PHE A 154 10.08 -12.87 2.69
C PHE A 154 11.38 -12.11 2.85
N VAL A 155 11.39 -11.21 3.82
CA VAL A 155 12.55 -10.41 4.19
C VAL A 155 12.88 -10.61 5.66
N ARG A 156 14.16 -10.62 6.00
CA ARG A 156 14.62 -10.56 7.37
C ARG A 156 15.17 -9.16 7.66
N ILE A 157 14.50 -8.45 8.54
CA ILE A 157 14.85 -7.08 8.94
C ILE A 157 15.13 -7.09 10.44
N ASN A 158 16.30 -6.58 10.85
CA ASN A 158 16.71 -6.54 12.26
C ASN A 158 16.50 -7.89 12.98
N SER A 159 17.01 -8.97 12.38
CA SER A 159 16.94 -10.35 12.87
C SER A 159 15.54 -10.97 12.99
N ARG A 160 14.48 -10.33 12.46
CA ARG A 160 13.11 -10.85 12.41
C ARG A 160 12.66 -11.03 10.97
N SER A 161 11.97 -12.15 10.68
CA SER A 161 11.42 -12.43 9.36
C SER A 161 10.02 -11.86 9.21
N PHE A 162 9.74 -11.26 8.06
CA PHE A 162 8.48 -10.64 7.71
C PHE A 162 8.10 -10.97 6.27
N ARG A 163 6.81 -10.93 5.99
CA ARG A 163 6.19 -11.12 4.68
C ARG A 163 5.42 -9.88 4.27
N GLU A 164 4.92 -9.89 3.05
CA GLU A 164 3.99 -8.88 2.57
C GLU A 164 2.77 -8.78 3.50
N GLY A 165 2.34 -7.56 3.79
CA GLY A 165 1.25 -7.27 4.72
C GLY A 165 1.63 -7.33 6.22
N ASP A 166 2.82 -7.82 6.58
CA ASP A 166 3.22 -7.86 7.99
C ASP A 166 3.48 -6.47 8.58
N TYR A 167 3.29 -6.36 9.89
CA TYR A 167 3.54 -5.13 10.64
C TYR A 167 4.70 -5.29 11.63
N ILE A 168 5.72 -4.47 11.46
CA ILE A 168 6.93 -4.43 12.28
C ILE A 168 6.63 -3.62 13.55
N SER A 169 6.50 -4.31 14.68
CA SER A 169 6.35 -3.70 16.01
C SER A 169 7.65 -3.79 16.81
N PRO A 170 8.04 -2.76 17.59
CA PRO A 170 7.32 -1.51 17.89
C PRO A 170 7.56 -0.35 16.90
N GLU A 171 8.36 -0.55 15.86
CA GLU A 171 8.83 0.50 14.94
C GLU A 171 7.70 1.17 14.16
N GLY A 172 6.58 0.50 13.98
CA GLY A 172 5.37 1.08 13.41
C GLY A 172 5.32 1.07 11.89
N ILE A 173 5.97 0.09 11.26
CA ILE A 173 6.12 -0.02 9.80
C ILE A 173 5.27 -1.19 9.30
N SER A 174 4.56 -0.99 8.19
CA SER A 174 3.94 -2.08 7.43
C SER A 174 4.75 -2.43 6.20
N ILE A 175 4.87 -3.72 5.91
CA ILE A 175 5.41 -4.21 4.65
C ILE A 175 4.27 -4.22 3.64
N VAL A 176 4.44 -3.49 2.55
CA VAL A 176 3.44 -3.40 1.48
C VAL A 176 3.69 -4.49 0.45
N GLU A 177 4.93 -4.60 -0.03
CA GLU A 177 5.32 -5.52 -1.10
C GLU A 177 6.80 -5.87 -0.97
N ILE A 178 7.18 -7.07 -1.37
CA ILE A 178 8.56 -7.54 -1.48
C ILE A 178 8.82 -7.84 -2.95
N ASN A 179 9.70 -7.05 -3.56
CA ASN A 179 10.01 -7.11 -4.98
C ASN A 179 11.51 -7.32 -5.22
N GLU A 180 11.89 -7.60 -6.47
CA GLU A 180 13.29 -7.93 -6.80
C GLU A 180 14.30 -6.87 -6.35
N SER A 181 13.88 -5.59 -6.35
CA SER A 181 14.72 -4.45 -5.98
C SER A 181 14.86 -4.26 -4.46
N GLY A 182 13.96 -4.82 -3.65
CA GLY A 182 13.93 -4.61 -2.21
C GLY A 182 12.54 -4.76 -1.60
N VAL A 183 12.26 -3.95 -0.59
CA VAL A 183 11.00 -4.02 0.15
C VAL A 183 10.31 -2.68 0.16
N ILE A 184 9.09 -2.62 -0.37
CA ILE A 184 8.22 -1.46 -0.25
C ILE A 184 7.59 -1.49 1.13
N THR A 185 7.80 -0.42 1.87
CA THR A 185 7.29 -0.28 3.24
C THR A 185 6.53 1.02 3.40
N GLN A 186 5.63 1.06 4.36
CA GLN A 186 4.88 2.25 4.71
C GLN A 186 5.08 2.59 6.20
N PHE A 187 5.38 3.87 6.46
CA PHE A 187 5.56 4.42 7.80
C PHE A 187 4.85 5.77 7.88
N GLN A 188 3.97 5.95 8.87
CA GLN A 188 3.23 7.21 9.06
C GLN A 188 2.52 7.72 7.79
N GLY A 189 1.99 6.80 6.97
CA GLY A 189 1.32 7.11 5.71
C GLY A 189 2.24 7.45 4.54
N LYS A 190 3.57 7.38 4.71
CA LYS A 190 4.54 7.53 3.63
C LYS A 190 5.07 6.18 3.18
N THR A 191 5.02 5.92 1.89
CA THR A 191 5.58 4.72 1.27
C THR A 191 7.02 4.99 0.83
N PHE A 192 7.91 4.04 1.06
CA PHE A 192 9.30 4.11 0.61
C PHE A 192 9.89 2.74 0.33
N LEU A 193 10.85 2.72 -0.58
CA LEU A 193 11.65 1.54 -0.93
C LEU A 193 12.81 1.40 0.04
N LEU A 194 12.89 0.26 0.71
CA LEU A 194 14.08 -0.19 1.40
C LEU A 194 14.92 -1.03 0.42
N THR A 195 15.97 -0.42 -0.11
CA THR A 195 16.88 -1.06 -1.07
C THR A 195 17.74 -2.13 -0.38
N LEU A 196 18.10 -3.14 -1.15
CA LEU A 196 19.11 -4.12 -0.76
C LEU A 196 20.48 -3.42 -0.64
N ASN A 197 21.23 -3.76 0.42
CA ASN A 197 22.50 -3.11 0.77
C ASN A 197 23.72 -3.82 0.19
#